data_AF-A0A920M683-F1
#
_entry.id   AF-A0A920M683-F1
#
_cell.length_a   1.000
_cell.length_b   1.000
_cell.length_c   1.000
_cell.angle_alpha   90.00
_cell.angle_beta   90.00
_cell.angle_gamma   90.00
#
_symmetry.space_group_name_H-M   'P 1'
#
loop_
_entity.id
_entity.type
_entity.pdbx_description
1 polymer ?
#
loop_
_entity_poly.entity_id
_entity_poly.type
_entity_poly.pdbx_seq_one_letter_code
_entity_poly.pdbx_strand_id
1 'polypeptide(L)' 'MFIFIYALSWYAIILISVVQFLYVLVTDSSNKNLDNVSSGFKRYMSQVIDYLTYVSSEKPFPFSPFPNKEE' A
#
# COMPACT_ATOMS: atom_id res chain seq x y z
N MET A 1 -2.09 16.59 -5.50
CA MET A 1 -1.16 15.87 -4.61
C MET A 1 -1.49 14.38 -4.55
N PHE A 2 -2.66 13.98 -4.05
CA PHE A 2 -3.00 12.55 -3.91
C PHE A 2 -3.10 11.77 -5.23
N ILE A 3 -3.49 12.41 -6.34
CA ILE A 3 -3.45 11.76 -7.66
C ILE A 3 -2.02 11.39 -8.10
N PHE A 4 -1.02 12.20 -7.74
CA PHE A 4 0.38 11.89 -8.01
C PHE A 4 0.88 10.74 -7.14
N ILE A 5 0.45 10.70 -5.87
CA ILE A 5 0.76 9.59 -4.95
C ILE A 5 0.14 8.28 -5.50
N TYR A 6 -1.12 8.34 -5.93
CA TYR A 6 -1.80 7.21 -6.55
C TYR A 6 -1.10 6.76 -7.84
N ALA A 7 -0.65 7.68 -8.69
CA ALA A 7 0.11 7.33 -9.89
C ALA A 7 1.46 6.67 -9.54
N LEU A 8 2.18 7.20 -8.56
CA LEU A 8 3.47 6.65 -8.12
C LEU A 8 3.32 5.27 -7.44
N SER A 9 2.14 5.00 -6.86
CA SER A 9 1.82 3.74 -6.19
C SER A 9 2.01 2.50 -7.09
N TRP A 10 1.82 2.65 -8.41
CA TRP A 10 2.06 1.60 -9.38
C TRP A 10 3.49 1.06 -9.36
N TYR A 11 4.48 1.96 -9.25
CA TYR A 11 5.88 1.55 -9.17
C TYR A 11 6.18 0.81 -7.87
N ALA A 12 5.55 1.21 -6.75
CA ALA A 12 5.67 0.51 -5.49
C ALA A 12 5.08 -0.90 -5.56
N ILE A 13 3.92 -1.07 -6.23
CA ILE A 13 3.30 -2.39 -6.45
C ILE A 13 4.23 -3.30 -7.26
N ILE A 14 4.81 -2.78 -8.35
CA ILE A 14 5.77 -3.53 -9.17
C ILE A 14 6.97 -3.95 -8.32
N LEU A 15 7.55 -3.01 -7.56
CA LEU A 15 8.71 -3.30 -6.70
C LEU A 15 8.39 -4.38 -5.66
N ILE A 16 7.30 -4.22 -4.91
CA ILE A 16 6.85 -5.19 -3.90
C ILE A 16 6.66 -6.57 -4.55
N SER A 17 6.00 -6.62 -5.71
CA SER A 17 5.71 -7.88 -6.42
C SER A 17 6.98 -8.58 -6.89
N VAL A 18 7.96 -7.84 -7.44
CA VAL A 18 9.26 -8.38 -7.87
C VAL A 18 10.04 -8.92 -6.68
N VAL A 19 10.12 -8.17 -5.57
CA VAL A 19 10.84 -8.62 -4.38
C VAL A 19 10.18 -9.86 -3.78
N GLN A 20 8.84 -9.89 -3.70
CA GLN A 20 8.10 -11.04 -3.21
C GLN A 20 8.34 -12.27 -4.08
N PHE A 21 8.29 -12.10 -5.41
CA PHE A 21 8.56 -13.16 -6.37
C PHE A 21 9.97 -13.74 -6.21
N LEU A 22 10.99 -12.89 -6.12
CA LEU A 22 12.37 -13.32 -5.89
C LEU A 22 12.52 -14.06 -4.55
N TYR A 23 11.83 -13.60 -3.50
CA TYR A 23 11.88 -14.25 -2.19
C TYR A 23 11.25 -15.64 -2.22
N VAL A 24 10.09 -15.78 -2.88
CA VAL A 24 9.42 -17.08 -3.09
C VAL A 24 10.30 -18.03 -3.89
N LEU A 25 11.00 -17.55 -4.93
CA LEU A 25 11.91 -18.40 -5.70
C LEU A 25 13.05 -19.01 -4.87
N VAL A 26 13.52 -18.29 -3.84
CA VAL A 26 14.64 -18.74 -2.99
C VAL A 26 14.16 -19.52 -1.77
N THR A 27 13.02 -19.16 -1.20
CA THR A 27 12.56 -19.63 0.13
C THR A 27 11.32 -20.52 0.07
N ASP A 28 10.72 -20.70 -1.11
CA ASP A 28 9.46 -21.42 -1.34
C ASP A 28 8.29 -20.95 -0.45
N SER A 29 8.37 -19.71 0.03
CA SER A 29 7.41 -19.10 0.94
C SER A 29 7.36 -17.59 0.76
N SER A 30 6.25 -16.96 1.17
CA SER A 30 6.09 -15.51 1.14
C SER A 30 6.93 -14.82 2.22
N ASN A 31 7.36 -13.59 1.97
CA ASN A 31 8.04 -12.81 3.00
C ASN A 31 7.02 -12.12 3.90
N LYS A 32 6.90 -12.59 5.15
CA LYS A 32 5.93 -12.07 6.13
C LYS A 32 6.08 -10.57 6.41
N ASN A 33 7.29 -10.01 6.31
CA ASN A 33 7.50 -8.57 6.50
C ASN A 33 6.95 -7.77 5.32
N LEU A 34 7.21 -8.23 4.08
CA LEU A 34 6.62 -7.64 2.88
C LEU A 34 5.11 -7.80 2.84
N ASP A 35 4.56 -8.90 3.35
CA ASP A 35 3.11 -9.10 3.47
C ASP A 35 2.49 -8.02 4.38
N ASN A 36 3.15 -7.71 5.51
CA ASN A 36 2.72 -6.65 6.43
C ASN A 36 2.77 -5.27 5.77
N VAL A 37 3.86 -4.95 5.07
CA VAL A 37 4.01 -3.67 4.33
C VAL A 37 2.95 -3.55 3.25
N SER A 38 2.73 -4.61 2.48
CA SER A 38 1.72 -4.66 1.40
C SER A 38 0.31 -4.46 1.93
N SER A 39 0.00 -5.02 3.11
CA SER A 39 -1.30 -4.85 3.77
C SER A 39 -1.55 -3.41 4.19
N GLY A 40 -0.57 -2.75 4.83
CA GLY A 40 -0.66 -1.33 5.18
C GLY A 40 -0.78 -0.44 3.94
N PHE A 41 0.02 -0.72 2.91
CA PHE A 41 -0.02 -0.02 1.63
C PHE A 41 -1.37 -0.15 0.93
N LYS A 42 -1.96 -1.35 0.89
CA LYS A 42 -3.30 -1.58 0.35
C LYS A 42 -4.34 -0.71 1.06
N ARG A 43 -4.35 -0.70 2.40
CA ARG A 43 -5.29 0.11 3.19
C ARG A 43 -5.11 1.60 2.89
N TYR A 44 -3.86 2.06 2.80
CA TYR A 44 -3.54 3.44 2.45
C TYR A 44 -4.03 3.81 1.04
N MET A 45 -3.85 2.93 0.06
CA MET A 45 -4.37 3.16 -1.29
C MET A 45 -5.89 3.21 -1.33
N SER A 46 -6.58 2.40 -0.53
CA SER A 46 -8.04 2.51 -0.39
C SER A 46 -8.46 3.90 0.09
N GLN A 47 -7.84 4.41 1.16
CA GLN A 47 -8.14 5.75 1.68
C GLN A 47 -7.85 6.86 0.65
N VAL A 48 -6.78 6.71 -0.14
CA VAL A 48 -6.46 7.65 -1.23
C VAL A 48 -7.54 7.63 -2.31
N ILE A 49 -8.01 6.44 -2.72
CA ILE A 49 -9.09 6.31 -3.69
C ILE A 49 -10.38 6.92 -3.14
N ASP A 50 -10.75 6.61 -1.89
CA ASP A 50 -11.96 7.14 -1.26
C ASP A 50 -11.94 8.67 -1.18
N TYR A 51 -10.79 9.25 -0.84
CA TYR A 51 -10.59 10.70 -0.85
C TYR A 51 -10.69 11.30 -2.26
N LEU A 52 -10.03 10.69 -3.26
CA LEU A 52 -10.03 11.19 -4.65
C LEU A 52 -11.39 11.06 -5.33
N THR A 53 -12.20 10.08 -4.93
CA THR A 53 -13.55 9.83 -5.46
C THR A 53 -14.65 10.50 -4.63
N TYR A 54 -14.28 11.29 -3.62
CA TYR A 54 -15.18 11.97 -2.69
C TYR A 54 -16.11 11.04 -1.90
N VAL A 55 -15.80 9.74 -1.84
CA VAL A 55 -16.46 8.79 -0.94
C VAL A 55 -16.16 9.13 0.52
N SER A 56 -14.94 9.64 0.79
CA SER A 56 -14.55 10.18 2.08
C SER A 56 -14.03 11.61 1.94
N SER A 57 -14.32 12.44 2.94
CA SER A 57 -13.74 13.79 3.07
C SER A 57 -12.46 13.80 3.92
N GLU A 58 -12.12 12.69 4.57
CA GLU A 58 -10.90 12.57 5.36
C GLU A 58 -9.67 12.49 4.47
N LYS A 59 -8.68 13.35 4.73
CA LYS A 59 -7.39 13.28 4.02
C LYS A 59 -6.57 12.13 4.59
N PRO A 60 -5.96 11.26 3.76
CA PRO A 60 -5.10 10.20 4.26
C PRO A 60 -3.75 10.75 4.76
N PHE A 61 -2.90 9.86 5.28
CA PHE A 61 -1.53 10.20 5.73
C PHE A 61 -0.79 11.07 4.69
N PRO A 62 -0.07 12.14 5.12
CA PRO A 62 0.33 12.49 6.49
C PRO A 62 -0.65 13.36 7.29
N PHE A 63 -1.86 13.61 6.78
CA PHE A 63 -2.84 14.48 7.47
C PHE A 63 -3.70 13.74 8.48
N SER A 64 -3.76 12.41 8.34
CA SER A 64 -4.38 11.47 9.28
C SER A 64 -3.37 10.36 9.60
N PRO A 65 -3.58 9.58 10.67
CA PRO A 65 -2.73 8.45 10.99
C PRO A 65 -2.59 7.48 9.81
N PHE A 66 -1.39 6.91 9.63
CA PHE A 66 -1.21 5.85 8.65
C PHE A 66 -2.10 4.65 9.03
N PRO A 67 -2.74 3.97 8.07
CA PRO A 67 -3.61 2.84 8.37
C PRO A 67 -2.76 1.69 8.91
N ASN A 68 -2.77 1.56 10.23
CA ASN A 68 -2.22 0.40 10.89
C ASN A 68 -3.14 -0.81 10.66
N LYS A 69 -2.61 -1.99 10.95
CA LYS A 69 -3.50 -3.12 11.20
C LYS A 69 -4.41 -2.70 12.36
N GLU A 70 -5.72 -2.83 12.17
CA GLU A 70 -6.61 -2.95 13.32
C GLU A 70 -6.06 -4.15 14.10
N GLU A 71 -5.82 -3.96 15.40
CA GLU A 71 -5.27 -4.98 16.30
C GLU A 71 -6.04 -6.30 16.18
#